data_AF-A0A1S2DAE7-F1
#
_entry.id   AF-A0A1S2DAE7-F1
#
_cell.length_a   1.000
_cell.length_b   1.000
_cell.length_c   1.000
_cell.angle_alpha   90.00
_cell.angle_beta   90.00
_cell.angle_gamma   90.00
#
_symmetry.space_group_name_H-M   'P 1'
#
loop_
_entity.id
_entity.type
_entity.pdbx_description
1 polymer ?
#
loop_
_entity_poly.entity_id
_entity_poly.type
_entity_poly.pdbx_seq_one_letter_code
_entity_poly.pdbx_strand_id
1 'polypeptide(L)'
;MTTPTEITQDTQTNAQPTGETATMTTARHMTAHAEKRTNYLAKRDTLKTLTERLERYRKGAAAAREEAEASDKRWRELLRENDGDVTKEIRQLKRAVGDNRETADELEAMATELTEEHEARQVEVIAARTAYRQARQMAWDIEVETEFDHALAAMASTTEGQRLLSAMRLMQHKSERDVLLDPSFGDGQYSSFAADERRRVDAEIERRFPRRLVEGLAKQRQAQRLDATTQPDSLEALEPVAELACEQGYDGPRTAMQAEFAKRRRQIDAAQATGSEQHRA
;
A
#
# COMPACT_ATOMS: atom_id res chain seq x y z
N MET A 1 -12.62 17.38 79.77
CA MET A 1 -13.44 18.26 78.91
C MET A 1 -12.47 19.00 78.00
N THR A 2 -11.70 18.34 77.13
CA THR A 2 -12.01 17.58 75.90
C THR A 2 -12.79 18.37 74.85
N THR A 3 -12.05 19.04 73.97
CA THR A 3 -12.38 19.29 72.56
C THR A 3 -11.06 19.46 71.80
N PRO A 4 -10.60 18.46 71.03
CA PRO A 4 -9.63 18.65 69.97
C PRO A 4 -10.35 19.03 68.67
N THR A 5 -9.85 20.06 68.00
CA THR A 5 -10.24 20.44 66.64
C THR A 5 -9.59 19.46 65.67
N GLU A 6 -10.37 18.53 65.12
CA GLU A 6 -9.98 17.68 63.99
C GLU A 6 -9.91 18.54 62.71
N ILE A 7 -8.70 18.64 62.15
CA ILE A 7 -8.47 19.11 60.79
C ILE A 7 -8.54 17.87 59.90
N THR A 8 -9.67 17.67 59.24
CA THR A 8 -9.82 16.65 58.20
C THR A 8 -9.16 17.15 56.93
N GLN A 9 -7.95 16.69 56.64
CA GLN A 9 -7.39 16.73 55.28
C GLN A 9 -7.95 15.54 54.51
N ASP A 10 -8.86 15.81 53.58
CA ASP A 10 -9.27 14.85 52.56
C ASP A 10 -8.05 14.53 51.69
N THR A 11 -7.42 13.39 51.98
CA THR A 11 -6.51 12.73 51.06
C THR A 11 -7.38 12.07 50.00
N GLN A 12 -7.55 12.70 48.85
CA GLN A 12 -8.08 12.04 47.65
C GLN A 12 -7.08 10.97 47.21
N THR A 13 -7.27 9.76 47.74
CA THR A 13 -6.59 8.56 47.27
C THR A 13 -7.05 8.30 45.85
N ASN A 14 -6.12 8.52 44.92
CA ASN A 14 -6.21 8.24 43.51
C ASN A 14 -6.48 6.72 43.31
N ALA A 15 -7.74 6.33 43.18
CA ALA A 15 -8.13 4.97 42.82
C ALA A 15 -8.07 4.82 41.30
N GLN A 16 -6.92 4.36 40.80
CA GLN A 16 -6.84 3.75 39.46
C GLN A 16 -7.81 2.56 39.42
N PRO A 17 -8.73 2.49 38.44
CA PRO A 17 -9.43 1.24 38.17
C PRO A 17 -8.42 0.24 37.61
N THR A 18 -8.05 -0.70 38.47
CA THR A 18 -7.33 -1.91 38.11
C THR A 18 -8.34 -2.90 37.56
N GLY A 19 -8.10 -3.37 36.33
CA GLY A 19 -8.64 -4.62 35.84
C GLY A 19 -9.98 -4.53 35.13
N GLU A 20 -9.93 -4.26 33.83
CA GLU A 20 -10.81 -4.90 32.85
C GLU A 20 -10.10 -4.83 31.49
N THR A 21 -9.60 -5.98 31.04
CA THR A 21 -9.12 -6.30 29.68
C THR A 21 -8.68 -5.09 28.85
N ALA A 22 -7.41 -4.71 28.94
CA ALA A 22 -6.76 -3.96 27.89
C ALA A 22 -6.70 -4.86 26.64
N THR A 23 -7.81 -4.95 25.91
CA THR A 23 -7.80 -5.29 24.49
C THR A 23 -6.68 -4.46 23.89
N MET A 24 -5.63 -5.12 23.39
CA MET A 24 -4.47 -4.45 22.81
C MET A 24 -4.97 -3.38 21.85
N THR A 25 -4.90 -2.12 22.26
CA THR A 25 -5.36 -1.01 21.44
C THR A 25 -4.37 -0.94 20.30
N THR A 26 -4.68 -1.60 19.18
CA THR A 26 -3.86 -1.58 17.97
C THR A 26 -3.56 -0.14 17.62
N ALA A 27 -2.29 0.16 17.40
CA ALA A 27 -1.86 1.52 17.16
C ALA A 27 -2.65 2.16 16.00
N ARG A 28 -2.88 3.46 16.07
CA ARG A 28 -3.77 4.17 15.14
C ARG A 28 -3.35 3.98 13.68
N HIS A 29 -2.04 3.99 13.40
CA HIS A 29 -1.51 3.75 12.04
C HIS A 29 -1.76 2.32 11.55
N MET A 30 -1.65 1.31 12.43
CA MET A 30 -1.97 -0.08 12.10
C MET A 30 -3.46 -0.28 11.81
N THR A 31 -4.33 0.40 12.57
CA THR A 31 -5.77 0.40 12.32
C THR A 31 -6.10 1.04 10.97
N ALA A 32 -5.53 2.22 10.69
CA ALA A 32 -5.70 2.91 9.41
C ALA A 32 -5.18 2.07 8.22
N HIS A 33 -4.03 1.41 8.37
CA HIS A 33 -3.51 0.47 7.38
C HIS A 33 -4.50 -0.67 7.12
N ALA A 34 -4.99 -1.34 8.17
CA ALA A 34 -5.92 -2.46 8.06
C ALA A 34 -7.24 -2.06 7.38
N GLU A 35 -7.78 -0.88 7.71
CA GLU A 35 -8.97 -0.33 7.06
C GLU A 35 -8.76 -0.08 5.56
N LYS A 36 -7.65 0.57 5.18
CA LYS A 36 -7.33 0.83 3.77
C LYS A 36 -7.06 -0.46 3.00
N ARG A 37 -6.38 -1.43 3.61
CA ARG A 37 -6.17 -2.77 3.03
C ARG A 37 -7.50 -3.47 2.78
N THR A 38 -8.40 -3.48 3.76
CA THR A 38 -9.73 -4.11 3.64
C THR A 38 -10.56 -3.46 2.53
N ASN A 39 -10.58 -2.13 2.47
CA ASN A 39 -11.28 -1.39 1.40
C ASN A 39 -10.70 -1.70 0.01
N TYR A 40 -9.37 -1.70 -0.13
CA TYR A 40 -8.70 -2.07 -1.37
C TYR A 40 -9.06 -3.49 -1.82
N LEU A 41 -9.00 -4.47 -0.91
CA LEU A 41 -9.32 -5.87 -1.22
C LEU A 41 -10.80 -6.03 -1.63
N ALA A 42 -11.73 -5.39 -0.93
CA ALA A 42 -13.15 -5.43 -1.29
C ALA A 42 -13.39 -4.87 -2.71
N LYS A 43 -12.76 -3.75 -3.07
CA LYS A 43 -12.85 -3.18 -4.42
C LYS A 43 -12.21 -4.09 -5.46
N ARG A 44 -11.04 -4.66 -5.16
CA ARG A 44 -10.37 -5.62 -6.03
C ARG A 44 -11.24 -6.85 -6.32
N ASP A 45 -11.91 -7.39 -5.31
CA ASP A 45 -12.81 -8.54 -5.50
C ASP A 45 -14.00 -8.18 -6.38
N THR A 46 -14.59 -6.99 -6.19
CA THR A 46 -15.67 -6.52 -7.07
C THR A 46 -15.20 -6.39 -8.53
N LEU A 47 -14.02 -5.82 -8.78
CA LEU A 47 -13.46 -5.70 -10.12
C LEU A 47 -13.17 -7.07 -10.74
N LYS A 48 -12.71 -8.05 -9.95
CA LYS A 48 -12.48 -9.41 -10.42
C LYS A 48 -13.77 -10.06 -10.92
N THR A 49 -14.85 -10.00 -10.13
CA THR A 49 -16.15 -10.56 -10.54
C THR A 49 -16.69 -9.91 -11.81
N LEU A 50 -16.51 -8.60 -11.95
CA LEU A 50 -16.94 -7.86 -13.13
C LEU A 50 -16.10 -8.21 -14.36
N THR A 51 -14.79 -8.38 -14.19
CA THR A 51 -13.88 -8.84 -15.26
C THR A 51 -14.28 -10.23 -15.75
N GLU A 52 -14.57 -11.18 -14.84
CA GLU A 52 -15.03 -12.53 -15.20
C GLU A 52 -16.38 -12.51 -15.92
N ARG A 53 -17.29 -11.61 -15.54
CA ARG A 53 -18.58 -11.43 -16.23
C ARG A 53 -18.39 -10.87 -17.64
N LEU A 54 -17.54 -9.86 -17.78
CA LEU A 54 -17.24 -9.22 -19.07
C LEU A 54 -16.59 -10.23 -20.03
N GLU A 55 -15.60 -10.99 -19.55
CA GLU A 55 -14.96 -12.05 -20.34
C GLU A 55 -15.94 -13.15 -20.76
N ARG A 56 -16.91 -13.51 -19.90
CA ARG A 56 -17.97 -14.45 -20.28
C ARG A 56 -18.83 -13.93 -21.42
N TYR A 57 -19.23 -12.65 -21.40
CA TYR A 57 -20.02 -12.08 -22.50
C TYR A 57 -19.22 -12.01 -23.79
N ARG A 58 -17.97 -11.55 -23.75
CA ARG A 58 -17.10 -11.52 -24.93
C ARG A 58 -16.88 -12.91 -25.55
N LYS A 59 -16.56 -13.91 -24.71
CA LYS A 59 -16.37 -15.29 -25.19
C LYS A 59 -17.66 -15.90 -25.71
N GLY A 60 -18.79 -15.64 -25.06
CA GLY A 60 -20.11 -16.08 -25.52
C GLY A 60 -20.46 -15.47 -26.88
N ALA A 61 -20.24 -14.17 -27.06
CA ALA A 61 -20.46 -13.49 -28.33
C ALA A 61 -19.59 -14.07 -29.45
N ALA A 62 -18.29 -14.26 -29.17
CA ALA A 62 -17.36 -14.87 -30.12
C ALA A 62 -17.80 -16.29 -30.52
N ALA A 63 -18.16 -17.13 -29.55
CA ALA A 63 -18.63 -18.49 -29.81
C ALA A 63 -19.93 -18.51 -30.63
N ALA A 64 -20.88 -17.62 -30.32
CA ALA A 64 -22.12 -17.51 -31.09
C ALA A 64 -21.88 -17.05 -32.53
N ARG A 65 -20.90 -16.16 -32.77
CA ARG A 65 -20.49 -15.80 -34.14
C ARG A 65 -19.85 -16.94 -34.89
N GLU A 66 -18.90 -17.64 -34.27
CA GLU A 66 -18.26 -18.80 -34.88
C GLU A 66 -19.30 -19.86 -35.27
N GLU A 67 -20.28 -20.13 -34.41
CA GLU A 67 -21.36 -21.07 -34.69
C GLU A 67 -22.29 -20.58 -35.81
N ALA A 68 -22.59 -19.27 -35.86
CA ALA A 68 -23.35 -18.67 -36.95
C ALA A 68 -22.61 -18.77 -38.30
N GLU A 69 -21.30 -18.54 -38.32
CA GLU A 69 -20.47 -18.67 -39.52
C GLU A 69 -20.37 -20.13 -39.99
N ALA A 70 -20.17 -21.07 -39.06
CA ALA A 70 -20.16 -22.49 -39.35
C ALA A 70 -21.52 -22.96 -39.91
N SER A 71 -22.63 -22.54 -39.29
CA SER A 71 -23.99 -22.84 -39.74
C SER A 71 -24.30 -22.21 -41.10
N ASP A 72 -23.84 -20.99 -41.38
CA ASP A 72 -24.04 -20.29 -42.66
C ASP A 72 -23.25 -20.96 -43.79
N LYS A 73 -22.00 -21.36 -43.52
CA LYS A 73 -21.19 -22.13 -44.45
C LYS A 73 -21.86 -23.47 -44.78
N ARG A 74 -22.29 -24.22 -43.76
CA ARG A 74 -22.97 -25.51 -43.93
C ARG A 74 -24.30 -25.37 -44.65
N TRP A 75 -25.07 -24.33 -44.34
CA TRP A 75 -26.32 -24.02 -45.02
C TRP A 75 -26.10 -23.79 -46.53
N ARG A 76 -25.10 -22.99 -46.90
CA ARG A 76 -24.76 -22.72 -48.31
C ARG A 76 -24.26 -23.94 -49.05
N GLU A 77 -23.50 -24.80 -48.38
CA GLU A 77 -23.04 -26.08 -48.93
C GLU A 77 -24.22 -27.01 -49.21
N LEU A 78 -25.09 -27.26 -48.22
CA LEU A 78 -26.26 -28.11 -48.41
C LEU A 78 -27.24 -27.56 -49.45
N LEU A 79 -27.42 -26.24 -49.51
CA LEU A 79 -28.27 -25.62 -50.53
C LEU A 79 -27.71 -25.85 -51.94
N ARG A 80 -26.37 -25.83 -52.11
CA ARG A 80 -25.72 -26.15 -53.39
C ARG A 80 -25.83 -27.65 -53.70
N GLU A 81 -25.66 -28.51 -52.72
CA GLU A 81 -25.76 -29.97 -52.88
C GLU A 81 -27.18 -30.45 -53.23
N ASN A 82 -28.21 -29.73 -52.78
CA ASN A 82 -29.62 -30.03 -53.08
C ASN A 82 -30.16 -29.26 -54.29
N ASP A 83 -29.30 -28.74 -55.17
CA ASP A 83 -29.68 -27.97 -56.36
C ASP A 83 -30.64 -26.79 -56.07
N GLY A 84 -30.53 -26.20 -54.89
CA GLY A 84 -31.39 -25.11 -54.43
C GLY A 84 -32.71 -25.54 -53.78
N ASP A 85 -33.00 -26.83 -53.64
CA ASP A 85 -34.19 -27.29 -52.93
C ASP A 85 -34.08 -27.04 -51.41
N VAL A 86 -35.15 -26.51 -50.82
CA VAL A 86 -35.17 -26.01 -49.45
C VAL A 86 -35.76 -27.06 -48.51
N THR A 87 -34.93 -28.03 -48.18
CA THR A 87 -35.25 -29.09 -47.23
C THR A 87 -35.48 -28.54 -45.80
N LYS A 88 -36.03 -29.37 -44.91
CA LYS A 88 -36.26 -29.00 -43.51
C LYS A 88 -34.94 -28.66 -42.80
N GLU A 89 -33.88 -29.41 -43.08
CA GLU A 89 -32.54 -29.21 -42.50
C GLU A 89 -31.94 -27.86 -42.95
N ILE A 90 -32.02 -27.53 -44.24
CA ILE A 90 -31.58 -26.23 -44.79
C ILE A 90 -32.31 -25.07 -44.10
N ARG A 91 -33.62 -25.21 -43.85
CA ARG A 91 -34.39 -24.21 -43.09
C ARG A 91 -33.97 -24.08 -41.64
N GLN A 92 -33.63 -25.20 -40.99
CA GLN A 92 -33.16 -25.21 -39.61
C GLN A 92 -31.80 -24.52 -39.48
N LEU A 93 -30.85 -24.83 -40.36
CA LEU A 93 -29.55 -24.15 -40.37
C LEU A 93 -29.69 -22.65 -40.63
N LYS A 94 -30.52 -22.25 -41.59
CA LYS A 94 -30.76 -20.81 -41.85
C LYS A 94 -31.36 -20.09 -40.63
N ARG A 95 -32.23 -20.75 -39.86
CA ARG A 95 -32.74 -20.20 -38.59
C ARG A 95 -31.65 -20.10 -37.55
N ALA A 96 -30.87 -21.18 -37.35
CA ALA A 96 -29.75 -21.19 -36.41
C ALA A 96 -28.73 -20.07 -36.69
N VAL A 97 -28.46 -19.76 -37.97
CA VAL A 97 -27.62 -18.60 -38.33
C VAL A 97 -28.20 -17.28 -37.80
N GLY A 98 -29.51 -17.08 -37.93
CA GLY A 98 -30.20 -15.88 -37.42
C GLY A 98 -30.14 -15.82 -35.90
N ASP A 99 -30.56 -16.90 -35.24
CA ASP A 99 -30.64 -17.00 -33.78
C ASP A 99 -29.25 -16.79 -33.14
N ASN A 100 -28.20 -17.38 -33.72
CA ASN A 100 -26.83 -17.24 -33.21
C ASN A 100 -26.24 -15.84 -33.47
N ARG A 101 -26.58 -15.18 -34.58
CA ARG A 101 -26.16 -13.78 -34.81
C ARG A 101 -26.83 -12.83 -33.84
N GLU A 102 -28.13 -12.97 -33.65
CA GLU A 102 -28.87 -12.17 -32.66
C GLU A 102 -28.31 -12.39 -31.25
N THR A 103 -28.06 -13.65 -30.87
CA THR A 103 -27.43 -13.97 -29.58
C THR A 103 -26.03 -13.34 -29.44
N ALA A 104 -25.23 -13.34 -30.51
CA ALA A 104 -23.93 -12.70 -30.49
C ALA A 104 -24.04 -11.18 -30.29
N ASP A 105 -24.92 -10.52 -31.03
CA ASP A 105 -25.11 -9.07 -30.98
C ASP A 105 -25.62 -8.62 -29.59
N GLU A 106 -26.54 -9.37 -28.98
CA GLU A 106 -27.00 -9.11 -27.61
C GLU A 106 -25.90 -9.29 -26.56
N LEU A 107 -25.07 -10.32 -26.70
CA LEU A 107 -23.93 -10.54 -25.81
C LEU A 107 -22.86 -9.43 -25.95
N GLU A 108 -22.67 -8.89 -27.15
CA GLU A 108 -21.79 -7.75 -27.35
C GLU A 108 -22.35 -6.44 -26.81
N ALA A 109 -23.65 -6.20 -26.97
CA ALA A 109 -24.32 -5.06 -26.37
C ALA A 109 -24.13 -5.08 -24.84
N MET A 110 -24.40 -6.22 -24.20
CA MET A 110 -24.16 -6.41 -22.76
C MET A 110 -22.68 -6.25 -22.37
N ALA A 111 -21.74 -6.72 -23.19
CA ALA A 111 -20.32 -6.53 -22.93
C ALA A 111 -19.90 -5.05 -23.04
N THR A 112 -20.50 -4.31 -23.98
CA THR A 112 -20.25 -2.87 -24.19
C THR A 112 -20.75 -2.06 -23.01
N GLU A 113 -21.99 -2.29 -22.56
CA GLU A 113 -22.56 -1.64 -21.37
C GLU A 113 -21.72 -1.91 -20.12
N LEU A 114 -21.25 -3.16 -19.95
CA LEU A 114 -20.44 -3.53 -18.79
C LEU A 114 -19.01 -2.97 -18.84
N THR A 115 -18.52 -2.57 -20.03
CA THR A 115 -17.18 -2.01 -20.19
C THR A 115 -17.06 -0.65 -19.49
N GLU A 116 -18.06 0.22 -19.58
CA GLU A 116 -18.04 1.52 -18.88
C GLU A 116 -18.00 1.34 -17.35
N GLU A 117 -18.79 0.40 -16.82
CA GLU A 117 -18.74 0.07 -15.39
C GLU A 117 -17.37 -0.52 -15.02
N HIS A 118 -16.79 -1.39 -15.85
CA HIS A 118 -15.47 -1.97 -15.62
C HIS A 118 -14.39 -0.91 -15.50
N GLU A 119 -14.34 0.04 -16.43
CA GLU A 119 -13.37 1.13 -16.42
C GLU A 119 -13.53 2.02 -15.19
N ALA A 120 -14.78 2.35 -14.81
CA ALA A 120 -15.04 3.09 -13.59
C ALA A 120 -14.53 2.35 -12.34
N ARG A 121 -14.74 1.03 -12.26
CA ARG A 121 -14.24 0.20 -11.15
C ARG A 121 -12.72 0.07 -11.14
N GLN A 122 -12.06 0.03 -12.30
CA GLN A 122 -10.59 0.07 -12.35
C GLN A 122 -10.04 1.32 -11.69
N VAL A 123 -10.63 2.49 -11.98
CA VAL A 123 -10.22 3.76 -11.37
C VAL A 123 -10.41 3.72 -9.85
N GLU A 124 -11.50 3.16 -9.35
CA GLU A 124 -11.73 3.01 -7.91
C GLU A 124 -10.69 2.11 -7.23
N VAL A 125 -10.34 0.99 -7.86
CA VAL A 125 -9.34 0.05 -7.33
C VAL A 125 -7.96 0.72 -7.28
N ILE A 126 -7.59 1.45 -8.33
CA ILE A 126 -6.33 2.21 -8.40
C ILE A 126 -6.26 3.29 -7.30
N ALA A 127 -7.35 4.04 -7.09
CA ALA A 127 -7.42 5.06 -6.05
C ALA A 127 -7.29 4.43 -4.64
N ALA A 128 -8.00 3.32 -4.40
CA ALA A 128 -7.92 2.59 -3.15
C ALA A 128 -6.53 2.00 -2.90
N ARG A 129 -5.86 1.50 -3.95
CA ARG A 129 -4.47 1.02 -3.86
C ARG A 129 -3.51 2.13 -3.48
N THR A 130 -3.65 3.31 -4.06
CA THR A 130 -2.82 4.47 -3.71
C THR A 130 -2.96 4.82 -2.23
N ALA A 131 -4.20 4.90 -1.73
CA ALA A 131 -4.47 5.16 -0.32
C ALA A 131 -3.92 4.05 0.60
N TYR A 132 -4.04 2.78 0.19
CA TYR A 132 -3.46 1.63 0.90
C TYR A 132 -1.93 1.71 0.96
N ARG A 133 -1.26 1.98 -0.16
CA ARG A 133 0.21 2.13 -0.20
C ARG A 133 0.70 3.24 0.72
N GLN A 134 0.02 4.39 0.73
CA GLN A 134 0.36 5.51 1.61
C GLN A 134 0.20 5.13 3.09
N ALA A 135 -0.94 4.51 3.46
CA ALA A 135 -1.18 4.07 4.83
C ALA A 135 -0.18 3.00 5.27
N ARG A 136 0.18 2.07 4.38
CA ARG A 136 1.21 1.06 4.62
C ARG A 136 2.59 1.70 4.85
N GLN A 137 2.99 2.65 4.01
CA GLN A 137 4.28 3.33 4.15
C GLN A 137 4.36 4.07 5.48
N MET A 138 3.32 4.85 5.82
CA MET A 138 3.25 5.54 7.11
C MET A 138 3.33 4.57 8.29
N ALA A 139 2.60 3.45 8.23
CA ALA A 139 2.66 2.43 9.28
C ALA A 139 4.04 1.78 9.38
N TRP A 140 4.67 1.49 8.24
CA TRP A 140 6.01 0.91 8.17
C TRP A 140 7.05 1.85 8.79
N ASP A 141 7.04 3.13 8.42
CA ASP A 141 7.99 4.12 8.94
C ASP A 141 7.89 4.20 10.48
N ILE A 142 6.67 4.27 11.01
CA ILE A 142 6.43 4.33 12.46
C ILE A 142 6.86 3.04 13.17
N GLU A 143 6.51 1.87 12.63
CA GLU A 143 6.86 0.58 13.25
C GLU A 143 8.37 0.32 13.23
N VAL A 144 9.06 0.69 12.15
CA VAL A 144 10.52 0.57 12.08
C VAL A 144 11.20 1.50 13.07
N GLU A 145 10.75 2.75 13.20
CA GLU A 145 11.28 3.69 14.19
C GLU A 145 11.02 3.20 15.62
N THR A 146 9.79 2.72 15.90
CA THR A 146 9.42 2.20 17.22
C THR A 146 10.24 0.97 17.59
N GLU A 147 10.41 0.02 16.67
CA GLU A 147 11.23 -1.18 16.89
C GLU A 147 12.70 -0.82 17.09
N PHE A 148 13.22 0.14 16.31
CA PHE A 148 14.57 0.65 16.49
C PHE A 148 14.77 1.26 17.88
N ASP A 149 13.86 2.13 18.32
CA ASP A 149 13.91 2.79 19.62
C ASP A 149 13.81 1.77 20.77
N HIS A 150 12.93 0.78 20.64
CA HIS A 150 12.81 -0.32 21.60
C HIS A 150 14.08 -1.17 21.66
N ALA A 151 14.63 -1.57 20.51
CA ALA A 151 15.87 -2.34 20.45
C ALA A 151 17.05 -1.54 21.02
N LEU A 152 17.12 -0.24 20.74
CA LEU A 152 18.14 0.66 21.28
C LEU A 152 18.01 0.80 22.80
N ALA A 153 16.80 1.01 23.31
CA ALA A 153 16.53 1.09 24.75
C ALA A 153 16.87 -0.23 25.46
N ALA A 154 16.47 -1.37 24.88
CA ALA A 154 16.79 -2.69 25.39
C ALA A 154 18.31 -2.92 25.43
N MET A 155 19.02 -2.61 24.34
CA MET A 155 20.48 -2.68 24.30
C MET A 155 21.12 -1.78 25.35
N ALA A 156 20.68 -0.52 25.47
CA ALA A 156 21.20 0.45 26.42
C ALA A 156 20.96 0.08 27.90
N SER A 157 19.98 -0.79 28.17
CA SER A 157 19.75 -1.34 29.51
C SER A 157 20.79 -2.40 29.91
N THR A 158 21.50 -3.00 28.95
CA THR A 158 22.56 -3.99 29.20
C THR A 158 23.89 -3.33 29.56
N THR A 159 24.73 -4.02 30.32
CA THR A 159 26.06 -3.51 30.70
C THR A 159 26.97 -3.36 29.48
N GLU A 160 26.89 -4.31 28.55
CA GLU A 160 27.60 -4.33 27.28
C GLU A 160 27.17 -3.16 26.39
N GLY A 161 25.86 -2.89 26.30
CA GLY A 161 25.33 -1.76 25.56
C GLY A 161 25.75 -0.41 26.12
N GLN A 162 25.78 -0.25 27.45
CA GLN A 162 26.31 0.97 28.08
C GLN A 162 27.80 1.18 27.80
N ARG A 163 28.60 0.11 27.82
CA ARG A 163 30.02 0.17 27.42
C ARG A 163 30.17 0.55 25.95
N LEU A 164 29.34 0.00 25.06
CA LEU A 164 29.34 0.35 23.64
C LEU A 164 28.99 1.84 23.44
N LEU A 165 27.92 2.34 24.06
CA LEU A 165 27.54 3.76 23.97
C LEU A 165 28.64 4.69 24.49
N SER A 166 29.32 4.31 25.57
CA SER A 166 30.46 5.05 26.11
C SER A 166 31.65 5.06 25.13
N ALA A 167 31.96 3.90 24.54
CA ALA A 167 33.01 3.77 23.54
C ALA A 167 32.69 4.53 22.24
N MET A 168 31.42 4.57 21.83
CA MET A 168 30.95 5.37 20.69
C MET A 168 31.23 6.85 20.88
N ARG A 169 30.98 7.42 22.07
CA ARG A 169 31.32 8.82 22.38
C ARG A 169 32.83 9.08 22.27
N LEU A 170 33.65 8.18 22.82
CA LEU A 170 35.11 8.30 22.71
C LEU A 170 35.59 8.20 21.25
N MET A 171 34.97 7.32 20.45
CA MET A 171 35.30 7.15 19.04
C MET A 171 34.83 8.35 18.19
N GLN A 172 33.71 8.97 18.54
CA GLN A 172 33.25 10.21 17.93
C GLN A 172 34.28 11.32 18.15
N HIS A 173 34.69 11.56 19.41
CA HIS A 173 35.74 12.55 19.72
C HIS A 173 37.07 12.25 19.03
N LYS A 174 37.45 10.97 18.94
CA LYS A 174 38.64 10.58 18.17
C LYS A 174 38.46 10.93 16.69
N SER A 175 37.31 10.64 16.09
CA SER A 175 37.04 10.97 14.68
C SER A 175 37.07 12.47 14.43
N GLU A 176 36.47 13.27 15.31
CA GLU A 176 36.55 14.75 15.30
C GLU A 176 38.01 15.20 15.30
N ARG A 177 38.79 14.74 16.28
CA ARG A 177 40.22 15.06 16.38
C ARG A 177 41.01 14.60 15.15
N ASP A 178 40.76 13.39 14.65
CA ASP A 178 41.45 12.83 13.48
C ASP A 178 41.13 13.61 12.20
N VAL A 179 39.98 14.28 12.08
CA VAL A 179 39.69 15.19 10.94
C VAL A 179 40.41 16.52 11.14
N LEU A 180 40.41 17.07 12.35
CA LEU A 180 41.08 18.33 12.67
C LEU A 180 42.61 18.27 12.53
N LEU A 181 43.20 17.09 12.70
CA LEU A 181 44.64 16.84 12.54
C LEU A 181 45.01 16.33 11.15
N ASP A 182 44.04 16.15 10.24
CA ASP A 182 44.31 15.63 8.91
C ASP A 182 44.96 16.72 8.04
N PRO A 183 46.19 16.50 7.51
CA PRO A 183 46.91 17.49 6.71
C PRO A 183 46.13 18.00 5.50
N SER A 184 45.13 17.26 5.01
CA SER A 184 44.27 17.70 3.91
C SER A 184 43.38 18.90 4.24
N PHE A 185 43.20 19.23 5.52
CA PHE A 185 42.45 20.41 5.99
C PHE A 185 43.34 21.54 6.53
N GLY A 186 44.67 21.37 6.45
CA GLY A 186 45.69 22.38 6.78
C GLY A 186 46.17 22.37 8.24
N ASP A 187 47.35 22.96 8.49
CA ASP A 187 47.97 23.08 9.83
C ASP A 187 47.37 24.22 10.69
N GLY A 188 46.29 24.85 10.23
CA GLY A 188 45.64 25.97 10.90
C GLY A 188 44.79 25.53 12.09
N GLN A 189 44.73 26.35 13.14
CA GLN A 189 43.72 26.15 14.19
C GLN A 189 42.32 26.26 13.57
N TYR A 190 41.40 25.38 13.92
CA TYR A 190 40.04 25.35 13.36
C TYR A 190 39.30 26.70 13.40
N SER A 191 39.58 27.53 14.41
CA SER A 191 39.07 28.91 14.55
C SER A 191 39.56 29.88 13.47
N SER A 192 40.71 29.59 12.85
CA SER A 192 41.37 30.42 11.83
C SER A 192 40.98 30.07 10.38
N PHE A 193 40.24 28.98 10.17
CA PHE A 193 39.77 28.58 8.85
C PHE A 193 38.81 29.58 8.23
N ALA A 194 38.82 29.65 6.89
CA ALA A 194 37.78 30.35 6.15
C ALA A 194 36.40 29.67 6.36
N ALA A 195 35.30 30.40 6.15
CA ALA A 195 33.95 29.86 6.36
C ALA A 195 33.66 28.59 5.54
N ASP A 196 34.16 28.52 4.29
CA ASP A 196 33.96 27.36 3.42
C ASP A 196 34.83 26.16 3.83
N GLU A 197 36.01 26.39 4.40
CA GLU A 197 36.87 25.33 4.95
C GLU A 197 36.26 24.73 6.21
N ARG A 198 35.70 25.56 7.11
CA ARG A 198 34.96 25.08 8.28
C ARG A 198 33.80 24.18 7.90
N ARG A 199 32.99 24.59 6.91
CA ARG A 199 31.88 23.76 6.40
C ARG A 199 32.35 22.40 5.86
N ARG A 200 33.51 22.35 5.18
CA ARG A 200 34.07 21.09 4.68
C ARG A 200 34.55 20.17 5.80
N VAL A 201 35.19 20.74 6.81
CA VAL A 201 35.62 20.01 8.00
C VAL A 201 34.42 19.47 8.77
N ASP A 202 33.39 20.29 9.00
CA ASP A 202 32.16 19.90 9.69
C ASP A 202 31.45 18.76 8.96
N ALA A 203 31.31 18.85 7.63
CA ALA A 203 30.72 17.80 6.83
C ALA A 203 31.52 16.48 6.90
N GLU A 204 32.85 16.54 6.95
CA GLU A 204 33.66 15.33 7.08
C GLU A 204 33.59 14.73 8.49
N ILE A 205 33.52 15.58 9.53
CA ILE A 205 33.28 15.15 10.92
C ILE A 205 31.94 14.40 11.02
N GLU A 206 30.87 15.00 10.49
CA GLU A 206 29.52 14.42 10.48
C GLU A 206 29.47 13.09 9.69
N ARG A 207 30.31 12.92 8.67
CA ARG A 207 30.32 11.71 7.84
C ARG A 207 31.16 10.57 8.42
N ARG A 208 32.31 10.87 9.02
CA ARG A 208 33.36 9.87 9.32
C ARG A 208 32.93 8.89 10.41
N PHE A 209 32.24 9.37 11.44
CA PHE A 209 31.77 8.52 12.53
C PHE A 209 30.62 7.57 12.12
N PRO A 210 29.51 8.04 11.52
CA PRO A 210 28.45 7.16 11.03
C PRO A 210 28.96 6.10 10.04
N ARG A 211 29.88 6.48 9.14
CA ARG A 211 30.49 5.53 8.20
C ARG A 211 31.25 4.41 8.91
N ARG A 212 32.09 4.74 9.90
CA ARG A 212 32.81 3.73 10.70
C ARG A 212 31.86 2.82 11.46
N LEU A 213 30.76 3.38 11.98
CA LEU A 213 29.74 2.61 12.69
C LEU A 213 29.04 1.62 11.76
N VAL A 214 28.59 2.06 10.58
CA VAL A 214 27.97 1.21 9.57
C VAL A 214 28.92 0.10 9.10
N GLU A 215 30.19 0.43 8.81
CA GLU A 215 31.20 -0.56 8.41
C GLU A 215 31.48 -1.58 9.52
N GLY A 216 31.52 -1.13 10.78
CA GLY A 216 31.69 -2.00 11.94
C GLY A 216 30.51 -2.96 12.13
N LEU A 217 29.28 -2.46 12.05
CA LEU A 217 28.06 -3.27 12.13
C LEU A 217 27.97 -4.28 10.98
N ALA A 218 28.34 -3.89 9.76
CA ALA A 218 28.35 -4.78 8.60
C ALA A 218 29.34 -5.94 8.77
N LYS A 219 30.56 -5.66 9.25
CA LYS A 219 31.56 -6.69 9.57
C LYS A 219 31.04 -7.67 10.63
N GLN A 220 30.37 -7.14 11.64
CA GLN A 220 29.86 -7.97 12.72
C GLN A 220 28.68 -8.84 12.30
N ARG A 221 27.77 -8.31 11.47
CA ARG A 221 26.70 -9.10 10.83
C ARG A 221 27.27 -10.26 10.02
N GLN A 222 28.31 -10.02 9.23
CA GLN A 222 28.98 -11.05 8.44
C GLN A 222 29.67 -12.10 9.33
N ALA A 223 30.35 -11.66 10.39
CA ALA A 223 31.02 -12.56 11.34
C ALA A 223 30.04 -13.44 12.11
N GLN A 224 28.86 -12.92 12.43
CA GLN A 224 27.84 -13.63 13.20
C GLN A 224 26.91 -14.50 12.32
N ARG A 225 27.03 -14.44 10.98
CA ARG A 225 26.10 -15.11 10.05
C ARG A 225 24.63 -14.91 10.44
N LEU A 226 24.30 -13.68 10.82
CA LEU A 226 22.91 -13.31 11.08
C LEU A 226 22.16 -13.33 9.74
N ASP A 227 21.59 -14.50 9.41
CA ASP A 227 20.54 -14.62 8.41
C ASP A 227 19.35 -13.79 8.86
N ALA A 228 18.62 -13.23 7.87
CA ALA A 228 17.53 -12.28 8.09
C ALA A 228 16.66 -12.70 9.28
N THR A 229 16.80 -11.94 10.37
CA THR A 229 16.12 -12.11 11.64
C THR A 229 14.62 -12.20 11.44
N THR A 230 13.94 -13.03 12.24
CA THR A 230 12.49 -13.03 12.44
C THR A 230 12.00 -11.58 12.45
N GLN A 231 11.20 -11.21 11.44
CA GLN A 231 10.61 -9.88 11.43
C GLN A 231 9.67 -9.77 12.63
N PRO A 232 9.61 -8.60 13.30
CA PRO A 232 8.58 -8.38 14.29
C PRO A 232 7.20 -8.54 13.64
N ASP A 233 6.27 -9.17 14.35
CA ASP A 233 4.91 -9.48 13.87
C ASP A 233 4.18 -8.26 13.27
N SER A 234 4.47 -7.05 13.76
CA SER A 234 3.89 -5.81 13.23
C SER A 234 4.35 -5.47 11.81
N LEU A 235 5.59 -5.82 11.44
CA LEU A 235 6.12 -5.63 10.08
C LEU A 235 5.64 -6.74 9.12
N GLU A 236 5.40 -7.96 9.61
CA GLU A 236 4.77 -9.03 8.81
C GLU A 236 3.34 -8.64 8.39
N ALA A 237 2.57 -8.02 9.30
CA ALA A 237 1.24 -7.50 8.99
C ALA A 237 1.24 -6.41 7.89
N LEU A 238 2.40 -5.82 7.60
CA LEU A 238 2.60 -4.80 6.56
C LEU A 238 3.16 -5.40 5.26
N GLU A 239 3.05 -6.71 5.01
CA GLU A 239 3.44 -7.27 3.73
C GLU A 239 2.64 -6.69 2.55
N PRO A 240 3.30 -6.37 1.42
CA PRO A 240 2.63 -5.73 0.30
C PRO A 240 1.72 -6.72 -0.43
N VAL A 241 0.46 -6.31 -0.66
CA VAL A 241 -0.46 -7.04 -1.54
C VAL A 241 -0.02 -6.89 -3.01
N ALA A 242 0.09 -8.03 -3.70
CA ALA A 242 0.47 -8.12 -5.12
C ALA A 242 -0.46 -7.31 -6.04
N GLU A 243 0.13 -6.72 -7.08
CA GLU A 243 -0.50 -5.82 -8.04
C GLU A 243 -1.38 -6.55 -9.06
N LEU A 244 -2.48 -5.90 -9.44
CA LEU A 244 -3.24 -6.25 -10.63
C LEU A 244 -2.62 -5.62 -11.88
N ALA A 245 -2.87 -6.19 -13.05
CA ALA A 245 -2.39 -5.66 -14.33
C ALA A 245 -2.83 -4.20 -14.57
N CYS A 246 -4.06 -3.83 -14.19
CA CYS A 246 -4.56 -2.45 -14.30
C CYS A 246 -3.87 -1.44 -13.36
N GLU A 247 -3.08 -1.92 -12.39
CA GLU A 247 -2.37 -1.08 -11.41
C GLU A 247 -0.89 -0.91 -11.77
N GLN A 248 -0.36 -1.74 -12.67
CA GLN A 248 1.05 -1.72 -13.06
C GLN A 248 1.37 -0.45 -13.86
N GLY A 249 2.37 0.29 -13.41
CA GLY A 249 2.83 1.51 -14.08
C GLY A 249 1.82 2.66 -14.07
N TYR A 250 0.86 2.67 -13.15
CA TYR A 250 -0.03 3.82 -12.93
C TYR A 250 0.62 4.82 -11.97
N ASP A 251 0.99 6.00 -12.49
CA ASP A 251 1.63 7.08 -11.72
C ASP A 251 0.67 8.23 -11.36
N GLY A 252 -0.64 8.05 -11.58
CA GLY A 252 -1.66 9.08 -11.38
C GLY A 252 -2.60 9.24 -12.57
N PRO A 253 -3.59 10.15 -12.50
CA PRO A 253 -4.57 10.34 -13.57
C PRO A 253 -3.89 10.83 -14.85
N ARG A 254 -3.84 9.97 -15.87
CA ARG A 254 -3.20 10.25 -17.17
C ARG A 254 -4.17 10.79 -18.21
N THR A 255 -5.48 10.72 -17.95
CA THR A 255 -6.52 11.18 -18.90
C THR A 255 -7.50 12.17 -18.26
N ALA A 256 -8.09 13.04 -19.07
CA ALA A 256 -9.09 14.02 -18.65
C ALA A 256 -10.29 13.35 -17.95
N MET A 257 -10.68 12.16 -18.41
CA MET A 257 -11.71 11.34 -17.80
C MET A 257 -11.35 10.89 -16.38
N GLN A 258 -10.10 10.48 -16.12
CA GLN A 258 -9.63 10.11 -14.78
C GLN A 258 -9.58 11.33 -13.84
N ALA A 259 -9.23 12.51 -14.36
CA ALA A 259 -9.28 13.76 -13.60
C ALA A 259 -10.74 14.20 -13.30
N GLU A 260 -11.65 14.00 -14.25
CA GLU A 260 -13.08 14.30 -14.08
C GLU A 260 -13.76 13.35 -13.09
N PHE A 261 -13.41 12.06 -13.11
CA PHE A 261 -13.85 11.10 -12.10
C PHE A 261 -13.30 11.42 -10.72
N ALA A 262 -12.03 11.82 -10.61
CA ALA A 262 -11.47 12.31 -9.34
C ALA A 262 -12.20 13.58 -8.84
N LYS A 263 -12.59 14.47 -9.74
CA LYS A 263 -13.38 15.68 -9.41
C LYS A 263 -14.80 15.34 -8.96
N ARG A 264 -15.51 14.46 -9.67
CA ARG A 264 -16.83 13.93 -9.27
C ARG A 264 -16.76 13.24 -7.91
N ARG A 265 -15.69 12.49 -7.63
CA ARG A 265 -15.52 11.83 -6.34
C ARG A 265 -15.39 12.82 -5.19
N ARG A 266 -14.59 13.89 -5.35
CA ARG A 266 -14.50 14.97 -4.36
C ARG A 266 -15.85 15.62 -4.09
N GLN A 267 -16.71 15.75 -5.11
CA GLN A 267 -18.05 16.31 -4.96
C GLN A 267 -18.99 15.35 -4.19
N ILE A 268 -18.92 14.04 -4.46
CA ILE A 268 -19.72 13.03 -3.74
C ILE A 268 -19.28 12.94 -2.28
N ASP A 269 -17.97 12.88 -2.02
CA ASP A 269 -17.45 12.79 -0.66
C ASP A 269 -17.76 14.08 0.15
N ALA A 270 -17.71 15.26 -0.48
CA ALA A 270 -18.12 16.51 0.13
C ALA A 270 -19.63 16.55 0.44
N ALA A 271 -20.47 16.01 -0.45
CA ALA A 271 -21.92 15.93 -0.24
C ALA A 271 -22.30 14.93 0.86
N GLN A 272 -21.54 13.84 1.01
CA GLN A 272 -21.74 12.87 2.09
C GLN A 272 -21.29 13.40 3.44
N ALA A 273 -20.22 14.20 3.48
CA ALA A 273 -19.78 14.89 4.69
C ALA A 273 -20.83 15.90 5.18
N THR A 274 -21.38 16.73 4.28
CA THR A 274 -22.41 17.73 4.64
C THR A 274 -23.76 17.12 4.99
N GLY A 275 -24.14 16.00 4.35
CA GLY A 275 -25.36 15.26 4.71
C GLY A 275 -25.28 14.60 6.10
N SER A 276 -24.09 14.22 6.55
CA SER A 276 -23.89 13.63 7.88
C SER A 276 -23.93 14.64 9.03
N GLU A 277 -23.68 15.92 8.75
CA GLU A 277 -23.79 17.01 9.72
C GLU A 277 -25.24 17.49 9.91
N GLN A 278 -26.06 17.45 8.85
CA GLN A 278 -27.48 17.85 8.92
C GLN A 278 -28.40 16.85 9.62
N HIS A 279 -27.96 15.59 9.79
CA HIS A 279 -28.69 14.58 10.58
C HIS A 279 -28.26 14.50 12.05
N ARG A 280 -27.29 15.34 12.47
CA ARG A 280 -26.81 15.43 13.87
C ARG A 280 -27.19 16.74 14.57
N ALA A 281 -27.84 17.68 13.88
CA ALA A 281 -28.43 18.89 14.44
C ALA A 281 -29.94 18.71 14.63
#